data_AF-A0A439TU12-F1
#
_entry.id   AF-A0A439TU12-F1
#
_cell.length_a   1.000
_cell.length_b   1.000
_cell.length_c   1.000
_cell.angle_alpha   90.00
_cell.angle_beta   90.00
_cell.angle_gamma   90.00
#
_symmetry.space_group_name_H-M   'P 1'
#
loop_
_entity.id
_entity.type
_entity.pdbx_description
1 polymer ?
#
loop_
_entity_poly.entity_id
_entity_poly.type
_entity_poly.pdbx_seq_one_letter_code
_entity_poly.pdbx_strand_id
1 'polypeptide(L)'
;RRAARGFGPKEAVARARCVVAEAEIALVSRDLGWPAKALDAARATLEKHGDRLNAAHAGHLKVRRLLLIGRLNEAEDVLAGLDPMPLPPASRAAHELAVAGIAMRRLKTKPARRALEWARHAARRAGIAGLIAEVDSAFLALDTPAARLIAGGEQRPLLLEEVEALLASSALVIDSFRYAARKQETMVSLATRPVLFALARTLAEAWPGDVSRAKLIAEAFGGRHADESHRARLRVEIGRLRAELRGLADIGATSQGFALLPRQAGEVMVLARPIEERHAAVLAFLADGESWASSALALALGTGQRSVQRALEQLGEAGKVQFFGHGRARRWMTPPVAGFTTTLLLPSPLPNG
;
A
#
# COMPACT_ATOMS: atom_id res chain seq x y z
N ARG A 1 -27.96 -10.66 -4.07
CA ARG A 1 -28.57 -10.99 -5.40
C ARG A 1 -30.00 -11.56 -5.38
N ARG A 2 -30.27 -12.81 -4.95
CA ARG A 2 -31.64 -13.38 -5.03
C ARG A 2 -32.68 -12.57 -4.24
N ALA A 3 -32.34 -12.19 -3.00
CA ALA A 3 -33.22 -11.34 -2.17
C ALA A 3 -33.61 -10.03 -2.87
N ALA A 4 -32.65 -9.33 -3.50
CA ALA A 4 -32.92 -8.10 -4.23
C ALA A 4 -33.94 -8.24 -5.37
N ARG A 5 -34.03 -9.43 -5.99
CA ARG A 5 -35.00 -9.72 -7.06
C ARG A 5 -36.41 -10.02 -6.54
N GLY A 6 -36.54 -10.39 -5.28
CA GLY A 6 -37.83 -10.62 -4.63
C GLY A 6 -38.55 -9.32 -4.25
N PHE A 7 -37.83 -8.21 -4.20
CA PHE A 7 -38.40 -6.89 -3.89
C PHE A 7 -38.91 -6.19 -5.14
N GLY A 8 -40.13 -5.65 -5.06
CA GLY A 8 -40.77 -4.87 -6.11
C GLY A 8 -40.15 -3.49 -6.34
N PRO A 9 -40.56 -2.78 -7.40
CA PRO A 9 -40.03 -1.44 -7.73
C PRO A 9 -40.30 -0.40 -6.63
N LYS A 10 -41.36 -0.56 -5.84
CA LYS A 10 -41.72 0.32 -4.71
C LYS A 10 -40.86 0.08 -3.46
N GLU A 11 -40.15 -1.03 -3.37
CA GLU A 11 -39.35 -1.42 -2.20
C GLU A 11 -37.89 -0.96 -2.35
N ALA A 12 -37.71 0.33 -2.65
CA ALA A 12 -36.41 0.92 -2.97
C ALA A 12 -35.40 0.79 -1.81
N VAL A 13 -35.85 0.96 -0.55
CA VAL A 13 -35.01 0.84 0.65
C VAL A 13 -34.50 -0.59 0.84
N ALA A 14 -35.38 -1.60 0.72
CA ALA A 14 -35.00 -3.00 0.88
C ALA A 14 -34.00 -3.47 -0.19
N ARG A 15 -34.20 -3.03 -1.44
CA ARG A 15 -33.23 -3.24 -2.52
C ARG A 15 -31.90 -2.55 -2.24
N ALA A 16 -31.90 -1.32 -1.76
CA ALA A 16 -30.68 -0.59 -1.41
C ALA A 16 -29.90 -1.31 -0.29
N ARG A 17 -30.58 -1.78 0.77
CA ARG A 17 -29.96 -2.61 1.81
C ARG A 17 -29.33 -3.90 1.26
N CYS A 18 -29.98 -4.56 0.30
CA CYS A 18 -29.39 -5.73 -0.37
C CYS A 18 -28.10 -5.40 -1.12
N VAL A 19 -28.01 -4.21 -1.74
CA VAL A 19 -26.78 -3.76 -2.41
C VAL A 19 -25.68 -3.53 -1.39
N VAL A 20 -26.00 -2.91 -0.25
CA VAL A 20 -25.04 -2.70 0.85
C VAL A 20 -24.56 -4.02 1.48
N ALA A 21 -25.43 -5.02 1.62
CA ALA A 21 -25.02 -6.34 2.08
C ALA A 21 -24.13 -7.07 1.05
N GLU A 22 -24.46 -6.98 -0.24
CA GLU A 22 -23.64 -7.57 -1.31
C GLU A 22 -22.25 -6.91 -1.39
N ALA A 23 -22.21 -5.60 -1.21
CA ALA A 23 -21.02 -4.77 -1.11
C ALA A 23 -20.09 -5.21 0.03
N GLU A 24 -20.64 -5.45 1.21
CA GLU A 24 -19.90 -5.90 2.39
C GLU A 24 -19.27 -7.28 2.13
N ILE A 25 -20.07 -8.24 1.65
CA ILE A 25 -19.58 -9.58 1.31
C ILE A 25 -18.46 -9.51 0.26
N ALA A 26 -18.62 -8.67 -0.77
CA ALA A 26 -17.61 -8.48 -1.81
C ALA A 26 -16.30 -7.92 -1.23
N LEU A 27 -16.39 -6.93 -0.33
CA LEU A 27 -15.24 -6.33 0.33
C LEU A 27 -14.50 -7.34 1.21
N VAL A 28 -15.22 -8.07 2.07
CA VAL A 28 -14.65 -9.11 2.95
C VAL A 28 -13.99 -10.21 2.12
N SER A 29 -14.61 -10.60 1.01
CA SER A 29 -14.08 -11.63 0.09
C SER A 29 -12.99 -11.10 -0.86
N ARG A 30 -12.49 -9.87 -0.65
CA ARG A 30 -11.52 -9.18 -1.52
C ARG A 30 -11.87 -9.29 -3.01
N ASP A 31 -13.16 -9.20 -3.34
CA ASP A 31 -13.65 -9.03 -4.70
C ASP A 31 -14.02 -7.55 -4.88
N LEU A 32 -13.10 -6.77 -5.45
CA LEU A 32 -13.20 -5.31 -5.51
C LEU A 32 -13.79 -4.79 -6.84
N GLY A 33 -14.10 -5.70 -7.77
CA GLY A 33 -14.63 -5.39 -9.11
C GLY A 33 -16.13 -5.10 -9.17
N TRP A 34 -16.81 -5.06 -8.03
CA TRP A 34 -18.24 -4.82 -7.92
C TRP A 34 -18.63 -3.37 -8.30
N PRO A 35 -19.88 -3.14 -8.75
CA PRO A 35 -20.28 -1.86 -9.33
C PRO A 35 -20.36 -0.74 -8.27
N ALA A 36 -19.30 0.08 -8.16
CA ALA A 36 -19.25 1.20 -7.20
C ALA A 36 -20.42 2.18 -7.35
N LYS A 37 -20.87 2.44 -8.58
CA LYS A 37 -22.05 3.29 -8.86
C LYS A 37 -23.35 2.75 -8.24
N ALA A 38 -23.48 1.43 -8.13
CA ALA A 38 -24.65 0.83 -7.50
C ALA A 38 -24.67 1.08 -5.99
N LEU A 39 -23.51 1.06 -5.34
CA LEU A 39 -23.37 1.43 -3.93
C LEU A 39 -23.69 2.90 -3.69
N ASP A 40 -23.19 3.78 -4.55
CA ASP A 40 -23.47 5.22 -4.45
C ASP A 40 -24.97 5.50 -4.60
N ALA A 41 -25.65 4.86 -5.57
CA ALA A 41 -27.09 4.97 -5.75
C ALA A 41 -27.88 4.39 -4.55
N ALA A 42 -27.41 3.27 -3.98
CA ALA A 42 -28.02 2.67 -2.79
C ALA A 42 -27.88 3.61 -1.58
N ARG A 43 -26.68 4.18 -1.36
CA ARG A 43 -26.45 5.18 -0.31
C ARG A 43 -27.38 6.38 -0.44
N ALA A 44 -27.44 7.00 -1.62
CA ALA A 44 -28.33 8.15 -1.86
C ALA A 44 -29.81 7.80 -1.63
N THR A 45 -30.23 6.59 -2.01
CA THR A 45 -31.59 6.10 -1.75
C THR A 45 -31.85 5.98 -0.25
N LEU A 46 -30.92 5.42 0.52
CA LEU A 46 -31.06 5.24 1.97
C LEU A 46 -31.10 6.60 2.69
N GLU A 47 -30.21 7.54 2.32
CA GLU A 47 -30.20 8.91 2.87
C GLU A 47 -31.54 9.62 2.61
N LYS A 48 -32.05 9.57 1.38
CA LYS A 48 -33.33 10.19 0.99
C LYS A 48 -34.51 9.67 1.81
N HIS A 49 -34.47 8.41 2.24
CA HIS A 49 -35.55 7.78 3.01
C HIS A 49 -35.27 7.74 4.52
N GLY A 50 -34.24 8.44 5.01
CA GLY A 50 -33.94 8.56 6.43
C GLY A 50 -33.21 7.36 7.07
N ASP A 51 -32.80 6.36 6.29
CA ASP A 51 -32.04 5.21 6.77
C ASP A 51 -30.54 5.55 6.92
N ARG A 52 -30.25 6.44 7.87
CA ARG A 52 -28.93 7.05 8.06
C ARG A 52 -27.85 6.02 8.42
N LEU A 53 -28.19 4.97 9.17
CA LEU A 53 -27.23 3.95 9.58
C LEU A 53 -26.73 3.12 8.39
N ASN A 54 -27.64 2.64 7.54
CA ASN A 54 -27.24 1.89 6.34
C ASN A 54 -26.55 2.79 5.31
N ALA A 55 -26.96 4.05 5.21
CA ALA A 55 -26.27 5.03 4.37
C ALA A 55 -24.82 5.26 4.82
N ALA A 56 -24.58 5.45 6.12
CA ALA A 56 -23.24 5.62 6.66
C ALA A 56 -22.40 4.36 6.48
N HIS A 57 -22.99 3.17 6.69
CA HIS A 57 -22.33 1.90 6.44
C HIS A 57 -21.91 1.75 4.96
N ALA A 58 -22.79 2.10 4.01
CA ALA A 58 -22.44 2.12 2.58
C ALA A 58 -21.27 3.06 2.28
N GLY A 59 -21.25 4.23 2.92
CA GLY A 59 -20.12 5.16 2.88
C GLY A 59 -18.82 4.54 3.37
N HIS A 60 -18.85 3.84 4.51
CA HIS A 60 -17.68 3.15 5.06
C HIS A 60 -17.17 2.01 4.16
N LEU A 61 -18.07 1.24 3.55
CA LEU A 61 -17.69 0.22 2.56
C LEU A 61 -16.96 0.85 1.36
N LYS A 62 -17.42 2.03 0.91
CA LYS A 62 -16.73 2.79 -0.15
C LYS A 62 -15.33 3.23 0.28
N VAL A 63 -15.19 3.81 1.48
CA VAL A 63 -13.88 4.23 2.01
C VAL A 63 -12.92 3.04 2.12
N ARG A 64 -13.35 1.91 2.67
CA ARG A 64 -12.51 0.70 2.78
C ARG A 64 -12.09 0.21 1.39
N ARG A 65 -13.01 0.16 0.42
CA ARG A 65 -12.66 -0.20 -0.96
C ARG A 65 -11.61 0.75 -1.54
N LEU A 66 -11.79 2.07 -1.40
CA LEU A 66 -10.86 3.09 -1.91
C LEU A 66 -9.47 2.96 -1.29
N LEU A 67 -9.39 2.69 0.01
CA LEU A 67 -8.14 2.40 0.72
C LEU A 67 -7.42 1.17 0.16
N LEU A 68 -8.17 0.09 -0.12
CA LEU A 68 -7.59 -1.14 -0.69
C LEU A 68 -7.04 -0.96 -2.10
N ILE A 69 -7.59 -0.02 -2.88
CA ILE A 69 -7.14 0.25 -4.25
C ILE A 69 -6.23 1.50 -4.37
N GLY A 70 -5.76 2.01 -3.23
CA GLY A 70 -4.83 3.14 -3.18
C GLY A 70 -5.40 4.50 -3.59
N ARG A 71 -6.73 4.67 -3.60
CA ARG A 71 -7.42 5.93 -3.94
C ARG A 71 -7.61 6.82 -2.70
N LEU A 72 -6.50 7.31 -2.15
CA LEU A 72 -6.50 7.99 -0.84
C LEU A 72 -7.27 9.31 -0.81
N ASN A 73 -7.13 10.16 -1.83
CA ASN A 73 -7.85 11.43 -1.89
C ASN A 73 -9.36 11.18 -1.87
N GLU A 74 -9.85 10.28 -2.74
CA GLU A 74 -11.27 9.93 -2.79
C GLU A 74 -11.75 9.31 -1.47
N ALA A 75 -10.91 8.52 -0.79
CA ALA A 75 -11.25 7.95 0.51
C ALA A 75 -11.42 9.03 1.58
N GLU A 76 -10.54 10.04 1.59
CA GLU A 76 -10.63 11.22 2.47
C GLU A 76 -11.90 12.03 2.19
N ASP A 77 -12.18 12.31 0.91
CA ASP A 77 -13.37 13.07 0.50
C ASP A 77 -14.66 12.39 0.94
N VAL A 78 -14.75 11.07 0.73
CA VAL A 78 -15.93 10.29 1.16
C VAL A 78 -16.04 10.28 2.68
N LEU A 79 -14.93 10.08 3.40
CA LEU A 79 -14.92 10.01 4.87
C LEU A 79 -15.30 11.36 5.51
N ALA A 80 -14.86 12.48 4.93
CA ALA A 80 -15.20 13.83 5.39
C ALA A 80 -16.71 14.11 5.29
N GLY A 81 -17.42 13.45 4.36
CA GLY A 81 -18.87 13.53 4.20
C GLY A 81 -19.66 12.53 5.05
N LEU A 82 -19.04 11.82 5.99
CA LEU A 82 -19.71 10.91 6.92
C LEU A 82 -19.75 11.51 8.32
N ASP A 83 -20.94 11.61 8.92
CA ASP A 83 -21.09 12.01 10.31
C ASP A 83 -20.86 10.80 11.23
N PRO A 84 -19.82 10.81 12.08
CA PRO A 84 -19.53 9.71 12.99
C PRO A 84 -20.31 9.78 14.31
N MET A 85 -21.01 10.87 14.62
CA MET A 85 -21.74 11.03 15.89
C MET A 85 -22.87 10.02 16.11
N PRO A 86 -23.75 9.73 15.13
CA PRO A 86 -24.88 8.81 15.33
C PRO A 86 -24.49 7.33 15.22
N LEU A 87 -23.20 7.02 15.00
CA LEU A 87 -22.77 5.65 14.74
C LEU A 87 -22.79 4.80 16.02
N PRO A 88 -23.34 3.57 15.97
CA PRO A 88 -23.18 2.62 17.07
C PRO A 88 -21.70 2.25 17.25
N PRO A 89 -21.30 1.73 18.43
CA PRO A 89 -19.89 1.48 18.75
C PRO A 89 -19.11 0.68 17.69
N ALA A 90 -19.71 -0.35 17.11
CA ALA A 90 -19.06 -1.15 16.07
C ALA A 90 -18.76 -0.33 14.79
N SER A 91 -19.73 0.43 14.30
CA SER A 91 -19.56 1.31 13.14
C SER A 91 -18.60 2.46 13.43
N ARG A 92 -18.59 2.97 14.67
CA ARG A 92 -17.62 3.98 15.09
C ARG A 92 -16.20 3.45 15.05
N ALA A 93 -15.96 2.22 15.53
CA ALA A 93 -14.63 1.62 15.44
C ALA A 93 -14.17 1.46 13.99
N ALA A 94 -15.06 1.02 13.09
CA ALA A 94 -14.77 0.92 11.66
C ALA A 94 -14.48 2.29 11.01
N HIS A 95 -15.18 3.35 11.42
CA HIS A 95 -14.89 4.73 11.02
C HIS A 95 -13.45 5.12 11.42
N GLU A 96 -13.11 4.95 12.70
CA GLU A 96 -11.82 5.35 13.24
C GLU A 96 -10.66 4.50 12.67
N LEU A 97 -10.89 3.22 12.37
CA LEU A 97 -9.95 2.38 11.60
C LEU A 97 -9.70 2.92 10.19
N ALA A 98 -10.73 3.45 9.52
CA ALA A 98 -10.56 4.08 8.22
C ALA A 98 -9.77 5.40 8.32
N VAL A 99 -10.04 6.23 9.34
CA VAL A 99 -9.25 7.43 9.66
C VAL A 99 -7.78 7.06 9.87
N ALA A 100 -7.51 6.05 10.70
CA ALA A 100 -6.16 5.57 10.97
C ALA A 100 -5.47 5.05 9.70
N GLY A 101 -6.16 4.23 8.91
CA GLY A 101 -5.63 3.68 7.67
C GLY A 101 -5.30 4.72 6.61
N ILE A 102 -6.06 5.82 6.54
CA ILE A 102 -5.72 6.99 5.72
C ILE A 102 -4.48 7.69 6.28
N ALA A 103 -4.48 8.01 7.57
CA ALA A 103 -3.39 8.73 8.23
C ALA A 103 -2.04 7.99 8.10
N MET A 104 -2.02 6.66 8.26
CA MET A 104 -0.83 5.85 8.04
C MET A 104 -0.29 5.95 6.62
N ARG A 105 -1.17 5.82 5.61
CA ARG A 105 -0.76 5.91 4.19
C ARG A 105 -0.35 7.32 3.77
N ARG A 106 -0.77 8.34 4.53
CA ARG A 106 -0.29 9.73 4.43
C ARG A 106 0.99 10.00 5.21
N LEU A 107 1.55 9.00 5.90
CA LEU A 107 2.68 9.13 6.82
C LEU A 107 2.42 10.18 7.90
N LYS A 108 1.20 10.19 8.46
CA LYS A 108 0.81 11.01 9.60
C LYS A 108 0.63 10.10 10.81
N THR A 109 1.71 9.76 11.50
CA THR A 109 1.68 8.73 12.55
C THR A 109 0.92 9.18 13.80
N LYS A 110 1.07 10.44 14.22
CA LYS A 110 0.32 10.97 15.38
C LYS A 110 -1.21 10.92 15.18
N PRO A 111 -1.78 11.43 14.07
CA PRO A 111 -3.20 11.24 13.78
C PRO A 111 -3.61 9.76 13.68
N ALA A 112 -2.76 8.90 13.12
CA ALA A 112 -3.06 7.46 13.04
C ALA A 112 -3.18 6.82 14.43
N ARG A 113 -2.21 7.04 15.33
CA ARG A 113 -2.25 6.52 16.71
C ARG A 113 -3.50 6.99 17.45
N ARG A 114 -3.81 8.29 17.38
CA ARG A 114 -5.03 8.86 17.99
C ARG A 114 -6.30 8.18 17.46
N ALA A 115 -6.43 8.02 16.15
CA ALA A 115 -7.58 7.34 15.56
C ALA A 115 -7.69 5.87 16.01
N LEU A 116 -6.57 5.16 16.11
CA LEU A 116 -6.59 3.78 16.63
C LEU A 116 -6.99 3.70 18.11
N GLU A 117 -6.65 4.69 18.94
CA GLU A 117 -7.12 4.76 20.33
C GLU A 117 -8.64 4.91 20.40
N TRP A 118 -9.22 5.79 19.57
CA TRP A 118 -10.67 5.92 19.43
C TRP A 118 -11.31 4.63 18.93
N ALA A 119 -10.70 3.98 17.93
CA ALA A 119 -11.14 2.70 17.41
C ALA A 119 -11.15 1.61 18.49
N ARG A 120 -10.08 1.53 19.29
CA ARG A 120 -9.95 0.58 20.40
C ARG A 120 -11.04 0.78 21.45
N HIS A 121 -11.29 2.03 21.84
CA HIS A 121 -12.35 2.34 22.80
C HIS A 121 -13.73 1.94 22.26
N ALA A 122 -14.04 2.28 21.00
CA ALA A 122 -15.30 1.92 20.36
C ALA A 122 -15.46 0.39 20.18
N ALA A 123 -14.41 -0.32 19.79
CA ALA A 123 -14.38 -1.78 19.64
C ALA A 123 -14.64 -2.50 20.97
N ARG A 124 -14.02 -2.04 22.06
CA ARG A 124 -14.25 -2.57 23.41
C ARG A 124 -15.69 -2.37 23.85
N ARG A 125 -16.28 -1.20 23.62
CA ARG A 125 -17.71 -0.95 23.91
C ARG A 125 -18.65 -1.81 23.05
N ALA A 126 -18.24 -2.14 21.83
CA ALA A 126 -19.01 -3.04 20.97
C ALA A 126 -18.95 -4.50 21.44
N GLY A 127 -17.89 -4.90 22.17
CA GLY A 127 -17.72 -6.27 22.65
C GLY A 127 -17.45 -7.30 21.56
N ILE A 128 -17.07 -6.87 20.34
CA ILE A 128 -16.86 -7.75 19.19
C ILE A 128 -15.38 -8.14 19.12
N ALA A 129 -15.06 -9.41 19.41
CA ALA A 129 -13.70 -9.91 19.46
C ALA A 129 -12.92 -9.70 18.14
N GLY A 130 -13.54 -9.97 16.99
CA GLY A 130 -12.90 -9.76 15.68
C GLY A 130 -12.54 -8.30 15.40
N LEU A 131 -13.36 -7.36 15.85
CA LEU A 131 -13.11 -5.93 15.69
C LEU A 131 -11.98 -5.44 16.62
N ILE A 132 -11.89 -6.00 17.83
CA ILE A 132 -10.76 -5.74 18.75
C ILE A 132 -9.45 -6.24 18.10
N ALA A 133 -9.46 -7.45 17.55
CA ALA A 133 -8.31 -8.02 16.85
C ALA A 133 -7.91 -7.19 15.61
N GLU A 134 -8.87 -6.65 14.84
CA GLU A 134 -8.58 -5.75 13.71
C GLU A 134 -7.88 -4.47 14.19
N VAL A 135 -8.32 -3.89 15.31
CA VAL A 135 -7.66 -2.71 15.91
C VAL A 135 -6.26 -3.03 16.41
N ASP A 136 -6.05 -4.16 17.09
CA ASP A 136 -4.74 -4.54 17.60
C ASP A 136 -3.76 -4.87 16.46
N SER A 137 -4.23 -5.50 15.38
CA SER A 137 -3.46 -5.69 14.15
C SER A 137 -3.04 -4.34 13.52
N ALA A 138 -3.93 -3.35 13.52
CA ALA A 138 -3.59 -2.01 13.04
C ALA A 138 -2.56 -1.30 13.93
N PHE A 139 -2.57 -1.51 15.25
CA PHE A 139 -1.49 -1.04 16.12
C PHE A 139 -0.16 -1.72 15.79
N LEU A 140 -0.16 -3.05 15.63
CA LEU A 140 1.04 -3.81 15.26
C LEU A 140 1.67 -3.30 13.96
N ALA A 141 0.86 -2.87 13.00
CA ALA A 141 1.35 -2.28 11.75
C ALA A 141 2.16 -0.99 11.94
N LEU A 142 1.93 -0.21 13.01
CA LEU A 142 2.74 0.97 13.35
C LEU A 142 4.10 0.62 13.95
N ASP A 143 4.16 -0.52 14.64
CA ASP A 143 5.33 -0.97 15.38
C ASP A 143 6.15 -2.02 14.59
N THR A 144 5.74 -2.29 13.35
CA THR A 144 6.47 -3.15 12.40
C THR A 144 7.34 -2.28 11.48
N PRO A 145 8.56 -2.70 11.11
CA PRO A 145 9.39 -1.98 10.15
C PRO A 145 8.68 -1.70 8.82
N ALA A 146 8.54 -0.41 8.50
CA ALA A 146 7.90 0.08 7.28
C ALA A 146 8.91 0.32 6.14
N ALA A 147 10.19 0.51 6.47
CA ALA A 147 11.26 0.73 5.51
C ALA A 147 12.63 0.26 6.03
N ARG A 148 13.65 0.39 5.19
CA ARG A 148 15.06 0.34 5.59
C ARG A 148 15.72 1.67 5.27
N LEU A 149 16.55 2.16 6.19
CA LEU A 149 17.47 3.26 5.94
C LEU A 149 18.81 2.67 5.50
N ILE A 150 19.38 3.22 4.44
CA ILE A 150 20.76 2.95 4.03
C ILE A 150 21.53 4.27 4.06
N ALA A 151 22.59 4.32 4.87
CA ALA A 151 23.44 5.50 5.01
C ALA A 151 24.84 5.06 5.47
N GLY A 152 25.90 5.63 4.88
CA GLY A 152 27.28 5.36 5.31
C GLY A 152 27.71 3.89 5.21
N GLY A 153 27.12 3.10 4.30
CA GLY A 153 27.37 1.66 4.18
C GLY A 153 26.62 0.77 5.17
N GLU A 154 25.89 1.35 6.13
CA GLU A 154 25.06 0.61 7.07
C GLU A 154 23.60 0.55 6.63
N GLN A 155 22.89 -0.48 7.09
CA GLN A 155 21.45 -0.64 6.88
C GLN A 155 20.74 -0.87 8.21
N ARG A 156 19.64 -0.16 8.45
CA ARG A 156 18.79 -0.39 9.63
C ARG A 156 17.30 -0.34 9.28
N PRO A 157 16.44 -1.14 9.94
CA PRO A 157 15.00 -1.02 9.80
C PRO A 157 14.51 0.34 10.32
N LEU A 158 13.42 0.85 9.73
CA LEU A 158 12.71 2.05 10.18
C LEU A 158 11.25 1.73 10.45
N LEU A 159 10.73 2.20 11.59
CA LEU A 159 9.30 2.28 11.87
C LEU A 159 8.64 3.41 11.07
N LEU A 160 7.30 3.40 11.00
CA LEU A 160 6.55 4.39 10.22
C LEU A 160 6.81 5.84 10.69
N GLU A 161 6.98 6.04 11.99
CA GLU A 161 7.25 7.36 12.59
C GLU A 161 8.66 7.87 12.25
N GLU A 162 9.63 6.96 12.16
CA GLU A 162 11.00 7.32 11.75
C GLU A 162 11.04 7.65 10.25
N VAL A 163 10.22 6.98 9.43
CA VAL A 163 10.04 7.36 8.03
C VAL A 163 9.42 8.76 7.92
N GLU A 164 8.39 9.06 8.70
CA GLU A 164 7.79 10.41 8.75
C GLU A 164 8.84 11.47 9.13
N ALA A 165 9.61 11.22 10.19
CA ALA A 165 10.67 12.13 10.66
C ALA A 165 11.80 12.31 9.63
N LEU A 166 12.27 11.22 9.01
CA LEU A 166 13.29 11.24 7.97
C LEU A 166 12.85 12.11 6.79
N LEU A 167 11.61 11.94 6.34
CA LEU A 167 11.07 12.66 5.20
C LEU A 167 10.80 14.14 5.50
N ALA A 168 10.68 14.52 6.77
CA ALA A 168 10.59 15.90 7.23
C ALA A 168 11.98 16.53 7.50
N SER A 169 13.04 15.73 7.53
CA SER A 169 14.41 16.21 7.80
C SER A 169 15.00 17.04 6.65
N SER A 170 16.15 17.65 6.91
CA SER A 170 16.95 18.37 5.90
C SER A 170 17.85 17.46 5.04
N ALA A 171 17.84 16.15 5.27
CA ALA A 171 18.64 15.20 4.51
C ALA A 171 18.19 15.13 3.04
N LEU A 172 19.13 14.82 2.14
CA LEU A 172 18.79 14.42 0.78
C LEU A 172 18.42 12.93 0.79
N VAL A 173 17.14 12.63 0.56
CA VAL A 173 16.61 11.27 0.59
C VAL A 173 16.35 10.77 -0.83
N ILE A 174 16.92 9.62 -1.18
CA ILE A 174 16.52 8.85 -2.35
C ILE A 174 15.45 7.83 -1.94
N ASP A 175 14.20 8.07 -2.37
CA ASP A 175 13.01 7.32 -1.97
C ASP A 175 12.68 6.22 -2.99
N SER A 176 12.88 4.96 -2.59
CA SER A 176 12.60 3.76 -3.41
C SER A 176 11.12 3.35 -3.46
N PHE A 177 10.27 3.95 -2.64
CA PHE A 177 8.82 3.77 -2.74
C PHE A 177 8.26 4.61 -3.88
N ARG A 178 8.73 5.86 -3.99
CA ARG A 178 8.23 6.83 -4.99
C ARG A 178 9.12 6.97 -6.22
N TYR A 179 10.26 6.31 -6.24
CA TYR A 179 11.30 6.47 -7.26
C TYR A 179 11.67 7.95 -7.43
N ALA A 180 11.99 8.62 -6.32
CA ALA A 180 12.20 10.06 -6.31
C ALA A 180 13.44 10.45 -5.48
N ALA A 181 14.05 11.57 -5.82
CA ALA A 181 15.01 12.26 -4.97
C ALA A 181 14.28 13.43 -4.30
N ARG A 182 14.47 13.62 -2.99
CA ARG A 182 13.78 14.68 -2.26
C ARG A 182 14.62 15.29 -1.15
N LYS A 183 14.32 16.54 -0.85
CA LYS A 183 14.81 17.28 0.31
C LYS A 183 13.70 18.22 0.76
N GLN A 184 13.22 18.06 1.99
CA GLN A 184 12.08 18.82 2.50
C GLN A 184 10.88 18.78 1.54
N GLU A 185 10.41 19.94 1.07
CA GLU A 185 9.29 20.11 0.14
C GLU A 185 9.69 19.90 -1.34
N THR A 186 10.99 19.93 -1.66
CA THR A 186 11.46 19.73 -3.03
C THR A 186 11.52 18.25 -3.35
N MET A 187 10.83 17.83 -4.41
CA MET A 187 10.80 16.44 -4.89
C MET A 187 11.01 16.40 -6.40
N VAL A 188 11.95 15.56 -6.82
CA VAL A 188 12.23 15.24 -8.23
C VAL A 188 11.83 13.79 -8.47
N SER A 189 10.79 13.60 -9.29
CA SER A 189 10.31 12.26 -9.65
C SER A 189 11.17 11.65 -10.76
N LEU A 190 11.65 10.43 -10.52
CA LEU A 190 12.38 9.60 -11.48
C LEU A 190 11.60 8.31 -11.82
N ALA A 191 10.30 8.25 -11.49
CA ALA A 191 9.48 7.04 -11.64
C ALA A 191 9.40 6.51 -13.07
N THR A 192 9.41 7.39 -14.07
CA THR A 192 9.43 7.02 -15.50
C THR A 192 10.83 6.83 -16.06
N ARG A 193 11.87 6.97 -15.22
CA ARG A 193 13.28 7.01 -15.60
C ARG A 193 14.10 6.03 -14.75
N PRO A 194 13.87 4.71 -14.89
CA PRO A 194 14.43 3.69 -14.01
C PRO A 194 15.97 3.70 -13.99
N VAL A 195 16.61 3.98 -15.12
CA VAL A 195 18.08 4.12 -15.21
C VAL A 195 18.57 5.29 -14.37
N LEU A 196 17.92 6.45 -14.44
CA LEU A 196 18.32 7.62 -13.65
C LEU A 196 18.12 7.37 -12.15
N PHE A 197 17.02 6.72 -11.77
CA PHE A 197 16.77 6.34 -10.39
C PHE A 197 17.84 5.36 -9.87
N ALA A 198 18.18 4.33 -10.65
CA ALA A 198 19.22 3.37 -10.28
C ALA A 198 20.59 4.06 -10.07
N LEU A 199 20.97 4.98 -10.95
CA LEU A 199 22.19 5.78 -10.79
C LEU A 199 22.13 6.66 -9.52
N ALA A 200 21.02 7.38 -9.30
CA ALA A 200 20.85 8.23 -8.12
C ALA A 200 20.94 7.44 -6.81
N ARG A 201 20.27 6.29 -6.75
CA ARG A 201 20.33 5.37 -5.61
C ARG A 201 21.75 4.88 -5.37
N THR A 202 22.42 4.37 -6.41
CA THR A 202 23.78 3.81 -6.28
C THR A 202 24.78 4.86 -5.78
N LEU A 203 24.69 6.10 -6.28
CA LEU A 203 25.52 7.21 -5.82
C LEU A 203 25.21 7.60 -4.37
N ALA A 204 23.94 7.59 -3.98
CA ALA A 204 23.53 7.93 -2.62
C ALA A 204 23.93 6.88 -1.58
N GLU A 205 23.88 5.59 -1.91
CA GLU A 205 24.32 4.50 -1.02
C GLU A 205 25.82 4.55 -0.73
N ALA A 206 26.63 5.05 -1.67
CA ALA A 206 28.08 5.16 -1.53
C ALA A 206 28.54 6.47 -0.88
N TRP A 207 27.65 7.45 -0.73
CA TRP A 207 27.98 8.74 -0.15
C TRP A 207 28.53 8.57 1.29
N PRO A 208 29.59 9.31 1.70
CA PRO A 208 30.25 10.42 1.01
C PRO A 208 31.29 10.03 -0.05
N GLY A 209 31.50 8.74 -0.30
CA GLY A 209 32.44 8.23 -1.29
C GLY A 209 31.96 8.33 -2.74
N ASP A 210 32.83 7.91 -3.65
CA ASP A 210 32.52 7.83 -5.07
C ASP A 210 32.15 6.40 -5.51
N VAL A 211 31.57 6.30 -6.70
CA VAL A 211 31.19 5.03 -7.33
C VAL A 211 31.92 4.87 -8.65
N SER A 212 32.56 3.72 -8.85
CA SER A 212 33.24 3.40 -10.09
C SER A 212 32.28 3.34 -11.29
N ARG A 213 32.77 3.67 -12.48
CA ARG A 213 31.98 3.58 -13.73
C ARG A 213 31.45 2.16 -13.97
N ALA A 214 32.26 1.14 -13.64
CA ALA A 214 31.88 -0.26 -13.78
C ALA A 214 30.69 -0.63 -12.89
N LYS A 215 30.71 -0.20 -11.60
CA LYS A 215 29.59 -0.44 -10.68
C LYS A 215 28.32 0.29 -11.13
N LEU A 216 28.42 1.55 -11.54
CA LEU A 216 27.27 2.30 -12.07
C LEU A 216 26.66 1.64 -13.31
N ILE A 217 27.50 1.08 -14.20
CA ILE A 217 27.02 0.37 -15.39
C ILE A 217 26.29 -0.93 -15.00
N ALA A 218 26.87 -1.70 -14.08
CA ALA A 218 26.30 -2.95 -13.61
C ALA A 218 24.90 -2.73 -12.99
N GLU A 219 24.77 -1.75 -12.09
CA GLU A 219 23.51 -1.46 -11.40
C GLU A 219 22.44 -0.83 -12.31
N ALA A 220 22.82 0.14 -13.16
CA ALA A 220 21.84 0.91 -13.92
C ALA A 220 21.41 0.27 -15.25
N PHE A 221 22.24 -0.61 -15.84
CA PHE A 221 21.98 -1.22 -17.15
C PHE A 221 21.76 -2.74 -17.10
N GLY A 222 21.57 -3.31 -15.90
CA GLY A 222 21.17 -4.70 -15.71
C GLY A 222 22.30 -5.72 -15.87
N GLY A 223 23.47 -5.44 -15.25
CA GLY A 223 24.57 -6.41 -15.10
C GLY A 223 25.35 -6.73 -16.39
N ARG A 224 25.20 -5.95 -17.46
CA ARG A 224 25.96 -6.15 -18.71
C ARG A 224 27.41 -5.68 -18.53
N HIS A 225 28.35 -6.42 -19.12
CA HIS A 225 29.76 -6.04 -19.10
C HIS A 225 29.96 -4.64 -19.70
N ALA A 226 30.75 -3.81 -19.02
CA ALA A 226 31.02 -2.44 -19.42
C ALA A 226 31.90 -2.40 -20.68
N ASP A 227 31.27 -2.27 -21.85
CA ASP A 227 31.94 -1.92 -23.10
C ASP A 227 32.00 -0.39 -23.30
N GLU A 228 32.65 0.06 -24.39
CA GLU A 228 32.76 1.50 -24.68
C GLU A 228 31.39 2.16 -24.92
N SER A 229 30.43 1.43 -25.48
CA SER A 229 29.06 1.89 -25.69
C SER A 229 28.35 2.17 -24.37
N HIS A 230 28.51 1.30 -23.38
CA HIS A 230 27.98 1.51 -22.03
C HIS A 230 28.66 2.68 -21.33
N ARG A 231 29.97 2.90 -21.53
CA ARG A 231 30.68 4.08 -21.01
C ARG A 231 30.16 5.38 -21.61
N ALA A 232 29.95 5.43 -22.93
CA ALA A 232 29.35 6.58 -23.60
C ALA A 232 27.93 6.85 -23.09
N ARG A 233 27.10 5.80 -22.98
CA ARG A 233 25.74 5.91 -22.44
C ARG A 233 25.73 6.39 -21.00
N LEU A 234 26.61 5.88 -20.13
CA LEU A 234 26.73 6.33 -18.74
C LEU A 234 26.96 7.84 -18.66
N ARG A 235 27.86 8.40 -19.48
CA ARG A 235 28.13 9.85 -19.50
C ARG A 235 26.87 10.66 -19.83
N VAL A 236 26.07 10.21 -20.80
CA VAL A 236 24.80 10.84 -21.18
C VAL A 236 23.79 10.79 -20.04
N GLU A 237 23.60 9.61 -19.43
CA GLU A 237 22.62 9.45 -18.34
C GLU A 237 23.04 10.20 -17.07
N ILE A 238 24.34 10.30 -16.76
CA ILE A 238 24.85 11.18 -15.68
C ILE A 238 24.56 12.65 -15.98
N GLY A 239 24.75 13.09 -17.23
CA GLY A 239 24.38 14.45 -17.65
C GLY A 239 22.90 14.76 -17.47
N ARG A 240 22.03 13.79 -17.83
CA ARG A 240 20.58 13.89 -17.59
C ARG A 240 20.25 13.91 -16.10
N LEU A 241 20.88 13.04 -15.30
CA LEU A 241 20.67 13.00 -13.86
C LEU A 241 21.08 14.32 -13.19
N ARG A 242 22.20 14.92 -13.59
CA ARG A 242 22.61 16.27 -13.13
C ARG A 242 21.55 17.32 -13.43
N ALA A 243 20.95 17.28 -14.62
CA ALA A 243 19.91 18.22 -15.00
C ALA A 243 18.67 18.08 -14.10
N GLU A 244 18.22 16.85 -13.84
CA GLU A 244 17.09 16.56 -12.95
C GLU A 244 17.38 16.94 -11.50
N LEU A 245 18.58 16.65 -10.98
CA LEU A 245 18.95 16.89 -9.59
C LEU A 245 19.46 18.30 -9.30
N ARG A 246 19.50 19.21 -10.28
CA ARG A 246 20.17 20.52 -10.18
C ARG A 246 19.83 21.31 -8.90
N GLY A 247 18.58 21.24 -8.43
CA GLY A 247 18.11 21.91 -7.20
C GLY A 247 18.42 21.18 -5.89
N LEU A 248 18.84 19.92 -5.94
CA LEU A 248 19.05 19.05 -4.78
C LEU A 248 20.54 18.72 -4.56
N ALA A 249 21.23 18.32 -5.63
CA ALA A 249 22.62 17.88 -5.59
C ALA A 249 23.33 18.11 -6.93
N ASP A 250 24.65 18.15 -6.89
CA ASP A 250 25.51 18.00 -8.06
C ASP A 250 26.08 16.57 -8.13
N ILE A 251 26.68 16.22 -9.25
CA ILE A 251 27.40 14.94 -9.43
C ILE A 251 28.79 15.26 -9.96
N GLY A 252 29.81 15.12 -9.12
CA GLY A 252 31.20 15.32 -9.49
C GLY A 252 31.77 14.11 -10.25
N ALA A 253 32.62 14.35 -11.23
CA ALA A 253 33.45 13.28 -11.81
C ALA A 253 34.68 13.04 -10.94
N THR A 254 35.05 11.79 -10.73
CA THR A 254 36.28 11.37 -10.04
C THR A 254 37.21 10.64 -11.00
N SER A 255 38.40 10.30 -10.53
CA SER A 255 39.34 9.47 -11.31
C SER A 255 38.69 8.14 -11.73
N GLN A 256 37.98 7.48 -10.82
CA GLN A 256 37.39 6.16 -11.04
C GLN A 256 35.92 6.17 -11.46
N GLY A 257 35.18 7.27 -11.24
CA GLY A 257 33.79 7.39 -11.65
C GLY A 257 33.13 8.71 -11.26
N PHE A 258 32.15 8.64 -10.35
CA PHE A 258 31.31 9.79 -9.99
C PHE A 258 30.94 9.78 -8.51
N ALA A 259 30.78 10.97 -7.92
CA ALA A 259 30.36 11.17 -6.53
C ALA A 259 29.15 12.11 -6.46
N LEU A 260 28.25 11.87 -5.52
CA LEU A 260 27.12 12.75 -5.25
C LEU A 260 27.55 13.90 -4.34
N LEU A 261 27.22 15.12 -4.71
CA LEU A 261 27.59 16.33 -3.99
C LEU A 261 26.31 17.08 -3.57
N PRO A 262 25.73 16.80 -2.38
CA PRO A 262 24.53 17.50 -1.93
C PRO A 262 24.81 18.99 -1.74
N ARG A 263 23.92 19.88 -2.21
CA ARG A 263 24.18 21.33 -2.21
C ARG A 263 24.11 21.98 -0.83
N GLN A 264 23.19 21.51 0.01
CA GLN A 264 22.97 22.08 1.36
C GLN A 264 22.46 21.01 2.35
N ALA A 265 22.68 19.73 2.06
CA ALA A 265 22.35 18.66 3.00
C ALA A 265 23.67 18.16 3.60
N GLY A 266 23.73 18.10 4.93
CA GLY A 266 24.86 17.49 5.64
C GLY A 266 24.86 15.97 5.57
N GLU A 267 23.76 15.36 5.10
CA GLU A 267 23.54 13.92 5.06
C GLU A 267 22.80 13.52 3.77
N VAL A 268 23.22 12.40 3.19
CA VAL A 268 22.50 11.71 2.11
C VAL A 268 22.06 10.35 2.62
N MET A 269 20.81 10.00 2.38
CA MET A 269 20.23 8.75 2.84
C MET A 269 19.39 8.10 1.74
N VAL A 270 19.33 6.78 1.74
CA VAL A 270 18.42 6.02 0.88
C VAL A 270 17.34 5.39 1.72
N LEU A 271 16.09 5.71 1.37
CA LEU A 271 14.91 5.05 1.91
C LEU A 271 14.58 3.86 1.00
N ALA A 272 14.89 2.66 1.47
CA ALA A 272 14.67 1.41 0.77
C ALA A 272 13.44 0.67 1.31
N ARG A 273 12.90 -0.25 0.50
CA ARG A 273 11.78 -1.09 0.91
C ARG A 273 12.26 -2.13 1.96
N PRO A 274 11.38 -2.56 2.89
CA PRO A 274 11.72 -3.62 3.85
C PRO A 274 12.20 -4.89 3.19
N ILE A 275 11.54 -5.26 2.08
CA ILE A 275 11.84 -6.43 1.26
C ILE A 275 11.99 -5.97 -0.20
N GLU A 276 13.09 -6.34 -0.83
CA GLU A 276 13.35 -6.09 -2.25
C GLU A 276 13.14 -7.38 -3.04
N GLU A 277 11.92 -7.52 -3.55
CA GLU A 277 11.47 -8.63 -4.38
C GLU A 277 10.88 -8.06 -5.67
N ARG A 278 11.08 -8.74 -6.80
CA ARG A 278 10.58 -8.35 -8.13
C ARG A 278 9.07 -8.09 -8.11
N HIS A 279 8.34 -8.94 -7.38
CA HIS A 279 6.88 -8.87 -7.23
C HIS A 279 6.46 -8.40 -5.83
N ALA A 280 7.29 -7.61 -5.14
CA ALA A 280 7.03 -7.13 -3.77
C ALA A 280 5.66 -6.44 -3.61
N ALA A 281 5.19 -5.73 -4.64
CA ALA A 281 3.88 -5.07 -4.59
C ALA A 281 2.72 -6.08 -4.52
N VAL A 282 2.84 -7.24 -5.17
CA VAL A 282 1.85 -8.32 -5.07
C VAL A 282 1.89 -8.94 -3.67
N LEU A 283 3.09 -9.23 -3.15
CA LEU A 283 3.26 -9.77 -1.80
C LEU A 283 2.73 -8.83 -0.72
N ALA A 284 2.92 -7.51 -0.88
CA ALA A 284 2.42 -6.52 0.08
C ALA A 284 0.89 -6.55 0.21
N PHE A 285 0.15 -6.84 -0.87
CA PHE A 285 -1.30 -7.00 -0.79
C PHE A 285 -1.74 -8.30 -0.12
N LEU A 286 -0.90 -9.33 -0.14
CA LEU A 286 -1.18 -10.65 0.46
C LEU A 286 -0.61 -10.78 1.88
N ALA A 287 0.04 -9.72 2.39
CA ALA A 287 0.73 -9.73 3.68
C ALA A 287 -0.22 -9.79 4.88
N ASP A 288 -1.49 -9.39 4.70
CA ASP A 288 -2.54 -9.53 5.72
C ASP A 288 -3.04 -10.97 5.86
N GLY A 289 -2.55 -11.90 5.04
CA GLY A 289 -2.96 -13.31 5.03
C GLY A 289 -4.34 -13.52 4.41
N GLU A 290 -4.97 -12.46 3.90
CA GLU A 290 -6.30 -12.55 3.29
C GLU A 290 -6.25 -13.21 1.92
N SER A 291 -7.39 -13.76 1.52
CA SER A 291 -7.51 -14.45 0.24
C SER A 291 -8.00 -13.51 -0.86
N TRP A 292 -7.17 -13.26 -1.88
CA TRP A 292 -7.44 -12.29 -2.94
C TRP A 292 -7.75 -12.95 -4.29
N ALA A 293 -8.70 -12.37 -5.03
CA ALA A 293 -8.86 -12.68 -6.45
C ALA A 293 -7.77 -11.98 -7.29
N SER A 294 -7.30 -12.61 -8.38
CA SER A 294 -6.33 -11.98 -9.28
C SER A 294 -6.84 -10.68 -9.91
N SER A 295 -8.15 -10.58 -10.17
CA SER A 295 -8.79 -9.37 -10.69
C SER A 295 -8.79 -8.22 -9.68
N ALA A 296 -8.96 -8.53 -8.38
CA ALA A 296 -8.91 -7.52 -7.32
C ALA A 296 -7.49 -7.00 -7.10
N LEU A 297 -6.48 -7.88 -7.16
CA LEU A 297 -5.07 -7.48 -7.15
C LEU A 297 -4.73 -6.60 -8.36
N ALA A 298 -5.21 -6.96 -9.56
CA ALA A 298 -5.01 -6.15 -10.77
C ALA A 298 -5.61 -4.74 -10.62
N LEU A 299 -6.84 -4.64 -10.09
CA LEU A 299 -7.49 -3.38 -9.78
C LEU A 299 -6.69 -2.56 -8.76
N ALA A 300 -6.22 -3.19 -7.68
CA ALA A 300 -5.50 -2.52 -6.61
C ALA A 300 -4.08 -2.06 -7.03
N LEU A 301 -3.41 -2.84 -7.87
CA LEU A 301 -2.09 -2.51 -8.43
C LEU A 301 -2.17 -1.53 -9.61
N GLY A 302 -3.36 -1.33 -10.20
CA GLY A 302 -3.52 -0.55 -11.43
C GLY A 302 -2.82 -1.18 -12.64
N THR A 303 -2.73 -2.52 -12.67
CA THR A 303 -2.05 -3.28 -13.74
C THR A 303 -3.00 -4.26 -14.42
N GLY A 304 -2.60 -4.81 -15.57
CA GLY A 304 -3.41 -5.82 -16.25
C GLY A 304 -3.45 -7.16 -15.51
N GLN A 305 -4.60 -7.84 -15.51
CA GLN A 305 -4.78 -9.12 -14.82
C GLN A 305 -3.78 -10.20 -15.28
N ARG A 306 -3.41 -10.25 -16.56
CA ARG A 306 -2.37 -11.17 -17.08
C ARG A 306 -1.00 -10.93 -16.45
N SER A 307 -0.65 -9.66 -16.16
CA SER A 307 0.61 -9.33 -15.50
C SER A 307 0.63 -9.83 -14.05
N VAL A 308 -0.49 -9.63 -13.34
CA VAL A 308 -0.64 -10.11 -11.96
C VAL A 308 -0.62 -11.63 -11.89
N GLN A 309 -1.29 -12.33 -12.81
CA GLN A 309 -1.28 -13.80 -12.86
C GLN A 309 0.14 -14.34 -13.06
N ARG A 310 0.91 -13.78 -14.00
CA ARG A 310 2.32 -14.16 -14.20
C ARG A 310 3.17 -13.92 -12.96
N ALA A 311 2.94 -12.82 -12.24
CA ALA A 311 3.65 -12.54 -11.00
C ALA A 311 3.28 -13.55 -9.90
N LEU A 312 2.00 -13.89 -9.76
CA LEU A 312 1.51 -14.87 -8.79
C LEU A 312 2.02 -16.29 -9.10
N GLU A 313 2.08 -16.67 -10.37
CA GLU A 313 2.65 -17.96 -10.81
C GLU A 313 4.13 -18.06 -10.41
N GLN A 314 4.95 -17.04 -10.73
CA GLN A 314 6.37 -17.00 -10.34
C GLN A 314 6.56 -17.00 -8.82
N LEU A 315 5.72 -16.27 -8.09
CA LEU A 315 5.74 -16.29 -6.63
C LEU A 315 5.31 -17.66 -6.07
N GLY A 316 4.39 -18.35 -6.73
CA GLY A 316 3.92 -19.68 -6.34
C GLY A 316 5.00 -20.74 -6.58
N GLU A 317 5.69 -20.69 -7.72
CA GLU A 317 6.87 -21.51 -8.00
C GLU A 317 7.98 -21.30 -6.96
N ALA A 318 8.13 -20.07 -6.48
CA ALA A 318 9.07 -19.72 -5.40
C ALA A 318 8.55 -20.03 -3.98
N GLY A 319 7.35 -20.63 -3.82
CA GLY A 319 6.75 -20.96 -2.54
C GLY A 319 6.33 -19.76 -1.68
N LYS A 320 6.26 -18.55 -2.26
CA LYS A 320 5.94 -17.30 -1.54
C LYS A 320 4.45 -17.00 -1.47
N VAL A 321 3.65 -17.65 -2.31
CA VAL A 321 2.18 -17.59 -2.32
C VAL A 321 1.60 -18.97 -2.56
N GLN A 322 0.39 -19.18 -2.08
CA GLN A 322 -0.42 -20.37 -2.37
C GLN A 322 -1.78 -19.96 -2.95
N PHE A 323 -2.50 -20.91 -3.54
CA PHE A 323 -3.85 -20.69 -4.03
C PHE A 323 -4.80 -21.83 -3.68
N PHE A 324 -6.08 -21.52 -3.66
CA PHE A 324 -7.17 -22.51 -3.59
C PHE A 324 -8.30 -22.12 -4.54
N GLY A 325 -9.19 -23.07 -4.85
CA GLY A 325 -10.30 -22.88 -5.77
C GLY A 325 -9.88 -22.88 -7.25
N HIS A 326 -10.88 -22.81 -8.14
CA HIS A 326 -10.71 -22.97 -9.59
C HIS A 326 -11.37 -21.84 -10.38
N GLY A 327 -10.78 -21.50 -11.53
CA GLY A 327 -11.30 -20.49 -12.44
C GLY A 327 -11.57 -19.15 -11.74
N ARG A 328 -12.83 -18.66 -11.84
CA ARG A 328 -13.26 -17.39 -11.22
C ARG A 328 -13.28 -17.41 -9.69
N ALA A 329 -13.29 -18.61 -9.09
CA ALA A 329 -13.25 -18.79 -7.65
C ALA A 329 -11.82 -18.97 -7.11
N ARG A 330 -10.79 -18.91 -7.96
CA ARG A 330 -9.39 -19.03 -7.51
C ARG A 330 -9.00 -17.84 -6.62
N ARG A 331 -8.44 -18.14 -5.45
CA ARG A 331 -7.96 -17.17 -4.46
C ARG A 331 -6.49 -17.41 -4.15
N TRP A 332 -5.76 -16.32 -3.96
CA TRP A 332 -4.33 -16.31 -3.66
C TRP A 332 -4.09 -15.71 -2.28
N MET A 333 -3.12 -16.25 -1.55
CA MET A 333 -2.73 -15.78 -0.22
C MET A 333 -1.26 -16.11 0.03
N THR A 334 -0.64 -15.47 1.02
CA THR A 334 0.64 -15.94 1.56
C THR A 334 0.43 -17.28 2.29
N PRO A 335 1.41 -18.20 2.26
CA PRO A 335 1.34 -19.41 3.07
C PRO A 335 1.26 -19.01 4.54
N PRO A 336 0.42 -19.67 5.36
CA PRO A 336 0.42 -19.43 6.81
C PRO A 336 1.82 -19.75 7.34
N VAL A 337 2.39 -18.81 8.11
CA VAL A 337 3.66 -19.06 8.78
C VAL A 337 3.44 -20.24 9.73
N ALA A 338 4.24 -21.32 9.56
CA ALA A 338 4.08 -22.54 10.33
C ALA A 338 4.08 -22.21 11.83
N GLY A 339 2.94 -22.43 12.50
CA GLY A 339 2.71 -22.02 13.89
C GLY A 339 1.41 -21.23 14.12
N PHE A 340 0.81 -20.66 13.06
CA PHE A 340 -0.54 -20.09 13.12
C PHE A 340 -1.49 -20.92 12.28
N THR A 341 -2.23 -21.81 12.96
CA THR A 341 -3.54 -22.22 12.45
C THR A 341 -4.38 -20.96 12.33
N THR A 342 -4.82 -20.62 11.12
CA THR A 342 -5.96 -19.73 10.93
C THR A 342 -7.16 -20.41 11.59
N THR A 343 -7.33 -20.15 12.88
CA THR A 343 -8.44 -20.59 13.71
C THR A 343 -9.69 -19.81 13.32
N LEU A 344 -10.10 -19.96 12.06
CA LEU A 344 -11.47 -19.85 11.58
C LEU A 344 -11.70 -20.95 10.54
N LEU A 345 -11.09 -22.13 10.76
CA LEU A 345 -11.71 -23.37 10.34
C LEU A 345 -13.00 -23.50 11.16
N LEU A 346 -14.11 -23.26 10.49
CA LEU A 346 -15.41 -23.80 10.86
C LEU A 346 -15.18 -25.18 11.51
N PRO A 347 -15.68 -25.46 12.73
CA PRO A 347 -15.80 -26.84 13.13
C PRO A 347 -16.69 -27.49 12.05
N SER A 348 -16.10 -28.41 11.28
CA SER A 348 -16.87 -29.34 10.46
C SER A 348 -17.90 -29.97 11.39
N PRO A 349 -19.18 -30.11 11.00
CA PRO A 349 -20.09 -30.93 11.78
C PRO A 349 -19.45 -32.32 11.89
N LEU A 350 -19.30 -32.79 13.13
CA LEU A 350 -18.82 -34.14 13.40
C LEU A 350 -19.76 -35.13 12.71
N PRO A 351 -19.24 -36.21 12.11
CA PRO A 351 -20.09 -37.25 11.57
C PRO A 351 -20.70 -38.08 12.72
N ASN A 352 -22.03 -38.21 12.65
CA ASN A 352 -22.89 -39.29 13.15
C ASN A 352 -23.67 -39.04 14.45
N GLY A 353 -25.00 -39.10 14.28
CA GLY A 353 -26.06 -39.01 15.29
C GLY A 353 -27.38 -38.69 14.61
#